data_AF-A0A2N6CK21-F1
#
_entry.id   AF-A0A2N6CK21-F1
#
_cell.length_a   1.000
_cell.length_b   1.000
_cell.length_c   1.000
_cell.angle_alpha   90.00
_cell.angle_beta   90.00
_cell.angle_gamma   90.00
#
_symmetry.space_group_name_H-M   'P 1'
#
loop_
_entity.id
_entity.type
_entity.pdbx_description
1 polymer ?
#
loop_
_entity_poly.entity_id
_entity_poly.type
_entity_poly.pdbx_seq_one_letter_code
_entity_poly.pdbx_strand_id
1 'polypeptide(L)'
;SSQRFHDWLYSHRVFGPPLQQWKEYGVIPVRAKVVAIATMAASLLYMFAFAEMALWIRAVTLLLMAVGAGFILSQPSRRPDER
;
A
#
# COMPACT_ATOMS: atom_id res chain seq x y z
N SER A 1 8.62 24.11 1.23
CA SER A 1 7.72 22.99 0.89
C SER A 1 6.51 23.56 0.18
N SER A 2 6.08 22.96 -0.93
CA SER A 2 4.96 23.49 -1.73
C SER A 2 3.63 23.24 -0.99
N GLN A 3 3.20 24.19 -0.16
CA GLN A 3 1.89 24.14 0.51
C GLN A 3 0.75 23.94 -0.52
N ARG A 4 0.85 24.59 -1.69
CA ARG A 4 -0.12 24.44 -2.78
C ARG A 4 -0.27 22.99 -3.26
N PHE A 5 0.84 22.24 -3.33
CA PHE A 5 0.79 20.82 -3.71
C PHE A 5 0.21 19.95 -2.60
N HIS A 6 0.57 20.24 -1.34
CA HIS A 6 0.00 19.55 -0.18
C HIS A 6 -1.52 19.72 -0.13
N ASP A 7 -2.00 20.96 -0.25
CA ASP A 7 -3.43 21.27 -0.19
C ASP A 7 -4.20 20.67 -1.37
N TRP A 8 -3.61 20.67 -2.58
CA TRP A 8 -4.18 19.99 -3.74
C TRP A 8 -4.29 18.48 -3.53
N LEU A 9 -3.26 17.83 -2.97
CA LEU A 9 -3.27 16.39 -2.73
C LEU A 9 -4.31 16.00 -1.65
N TYR A 10 -4.40 16.79 -0.58
CA TYR A 10 -5.36 16.57 0.50
C TYR A 10 -6.81 16.87 0.11
N SER A 11 -7.04 17.77 -0.85
CA SER A 11 -8.38 18.07 -1.39
C SER A 11 -8.77 17.18 -2.58
N HIS A 12 -7.84 16.36 -3.10
CA HIS A 12 -8.10 15.50 -4.25
C HIS A 12 -9.12 14.40 -3.92
N ARG A 13 -10.14 14.19 -4.76
CA ARG A 13 -11.23 13.22 -4.49
C ARG A 13 -10.77 11.78 -4.27
N VAL A 14 -9.65 11.37 -4.89
CA VAL A 14 -9.13 9.99 -4.80
C VAL A 14 -8.11 9.83 -3.68
N PHE A 15 -7.19 10.78 -3.51
CA PHE A 15 -6.08 10.70 -2.55
C PHE A 15 -6.40 11.36 -1.21
N GLY A 16 -7.24 12.40 -1.19
CA GLY A 16 -7.62 13.13 0.00
C GLY A 16 -8.27 12.27 1.08
N PRO A 17 -9.34 11.51 0.79
CA PRO A 17 -10.03 10.73 1.83
C PRO A 17 -9.13 9.69 2.51
N PRO A 18 -8.32 8.88 1.79
CA PRO A 18 -7.37 7.96 2.43
C PRO A 18 -6.27 8.68 3.24
N LEU A 19 -5.74 9.81 2.76
CA LEU A 19 -4.70 10.55 3.48
C LEU A 19 -5.23 11.16 4.79
N GLN A 20 -6.43 11.74 4.75
CA GLN A 20 -7.08 12.29 5.94
C GLN A 20 -7.39 11.18 6.95
N GLN A 21 -7.91 10.04 6.48
CA GLN A 21 -8.17 8.85 7.31
C GLN A 21 -6.92 8.32 8.01
N TRP A 22 -5.81 8.22 7.28
CA TRP A 22 -4.56 7.77 7.85
C TRP A 22 -3.99 8.77 8.85
N LYS A 23 -4.05 10.07 8.55
CA LYS A 23 -3.58 11.13 9.47
C LYS A 23 -4.37 11.16 10.78
N GLU A 24 -5.67 10.95 10.71
CA GLU A 24 -6.58 11.13 11.84
C GLU A 24 -6.77 9.84 12.66
N TYR A 25 -6.79 8.67 12.01
CA TYR A 25 -7.10 7.39 12.66
C TYR A 25 -6.07 6.29 12.44
N GLY A 26 -5.03 6.53 11.61
CA GLY A 26 -4.08 5.48 11.22
C GLY A 26 -4.71 4.34 10.43
N VAL A 27 -5.90 4.55 9.85
CA VAL A 27 -6.66 3.53 9.14
C VAL A 27 -6.19 3.42 7.69
N ILE A 28 -5.95 2.20 7.23
CA ILE A 28 -5.68 1.91 5.82
C ILE A 28 -6.92 1.24 5.21
N PRO A 29 -7.59 1.87 4.24
CA PRO A 29 -8.82 1.32 3.66
C PRO A 29 -8.55 0.00 2.95
N VAL A 30 -9.49 -0.94 3.04
CA VAL A 30 -9.37 -2.29 2.44
C VAL A 30 -9.01 -2.22 0.95
N ARG A 31 -9.57 -1.26 0.22
CA ARG A 31 -9.26 -1.04 -1.20
C ARG A 31 -7.77 -0.76 -1.44
N ALA A 32 -7.14 0.05 -0.58
CA ALA A 32 -5.71 0.32 -0.68
C ALA A 32 -4.88 -0.93 -0.37
N LYS A 33 -5.30 -1.75 0.59
CA LYS A 33 -4.64 -3.04 0.88
C LYS A 33 -4.69 -3.97 -0.33
N VAL A 34 -5.87 -4.10 -0.95
CA VAL A 34 -6.07 -4.94 -2.14
C VAL A 34 -5.22 -4.43 -3.32
N VAL A 35 -5.21 -3.12 -3.59
CA VAL A 35 -4.38 -2.54 -4.65
C VAL A 35 -2.89 -2.78 -4.40
N ALA A 36 -2.42 -2.61 -3.16
CA ALA A 36 -1.03 -2.86 -2.80
C ALA A 36 -0.64 -4.34 -3.02
N ILE A 37 -1.45 -5.27 -2.51
CA ILE A 37 -1.22 -6.72 -2.68
C ILE A 37 -1.29 -7.12 -4.16
N ALA A 38 -2.27 -6.61 -4.91
CA ALA A 38 -2.41 -6.89 -6.33
C ALA A 38 -1.19 -6.41 -7.12
N THR A 39 -0.68 -5.21 -6.80
CA THR A 39 0.52 -4.65 -7.45
C THR A 39 1.77 -5.46 -7.10
N MET A 40 1.92 -5.85 -5.83
CA MET A 40 3.01 -6.73 -5.38
C MET A 40 2.98 -8.08 -6.12
N ALA A 41 1.80 -8.71 -6.20
CA ALA A 41 1.61 -9.97 -6.90
C ALA A 41 1.89 -9.84 -8.40
N ALA A 42 1.45 -8.76 -9.04
CA ALA A 42 1.73 -8.48 -10.45
C ALA A 42 3.23 -8.31 -10.70
N SER A 43 3.94 -7.59 -9.84
CA SER A 43 5.41 -7.43 -9.92
C SER A 43 6.14 -8.76 -9.72
N LEU A 44 5.69 -9.61 -8.80
CA LEU A 44 6.25 -10.96 -8.63
C LEU A 44 6.01 -11.84 -9.86
N LEU A 45 4.79 -11.86 -10.40
CA LEU A 45 4.45 -12.58 -11.62
C LEU A 45 5.32 -12.13 -12.79
N TYR A 46 5.48 -10.82 -12.97
CA TYR A 46 6.33 -10.26 -13.99
C TYR A 46 7.80 -10.70 -13.81
N MET A 47 8.31 -10.62 -12.59
CA MET A 47 9.67 -11.06 -12.26
C MET A 47 9.86 -12.56 -12.51
N PHE A 48 8.90 -13.41 -12.17
CA PHE A 48 8.98 -14.85 -12.42
C PHE A 48 8.89 -15.21 -13.90
N ALA A 49 8.08 -14.48 -14.67
CA ALA A 49 7.85 -14.77 -16.10
C ALA A 49 8.97 -14.23 -17.00
N PHE A 50 9.55 -13.08 -16.68
CA PHE A 50 10.48 -12.38 -17.58
C PHE A 50 11.91 -12.25 -17.05
N ALA A 51 12.16 -12.50 -15.76
CA ALA A 51 13.48 -12.30 -15.18
C ALA A 51 14.16 -13.60 -14.76
N GLU A 52 15.26 -13.91 -15.44
CA GLU A 52 16.26 -14.87 -14.96
C GLU A 52 17.10 -14.20 -13.87
N MET A 53 16.65 -14.36 -12.63
CA MET A 53 17.32 -13.82 -11.44
C MET A 53 17.72 -14.96 -10.52
N ALA A 54 18.82 -14.77 -9.79
CA ALA A 54 19.28 -15.72 -8.80
C ALA A 54 18.19 -15.95 -7.72
N LEU A 55 18.11 -17.19 -7.23
CA LEU A 55 17.09 -17.62 -6.28
C LEU A 55 17.05 -16.75 -5.01
N TRP A 56 18.20 -16.25 -4.57
CA TRP A 56 18.32 -15.38 -3.40
C TRP A 56 17.63 -14.03 -3.60
N ILE A 57 17.65 -13.46 -4.81
CA ILE A 57 16.96 -12.19 -5.12
C ILE A 57 15.46 -12.40 -5.01
N ARG A 58 14.94 -13.50 -5.57
CA ARG A 58 13.52 -13.89 -5.45
C ARG A 58 13.11 -14.02 -3.99
N ALA A 59 13.95 -14.69 -3.17
CA ALA A 59 13.69 -14.85 -1.74
C ALA A 59 13.66 -13.50 -1.00
N VAL A 60 14.62 -12.61 -1.25
CA VAL A 60 14.67 -11.28 -0.62
C VAL A 60 13.47 -10.43 -1.02
N THR A 61 13.10 -10.40 -2.30
CA THR A 61 11.92 -9.65 -2.77
C THR A 61 10.65 -10.16 -2.11
N LEU A 62 10.48 -11.48 -2.03
CA LEU A 62 9.30 -12.10 -1.41
C LEU A 62 9.25 -11.80 0.09
N LEU A 63 10.38 -11.81 0.78
CA LEU A 63 10.49 -11.43 2.19
C LEU A 63 10.10 -9.96 2.40
N LEU A 64 10.62 -9.04 1.60
CA LEU A 64 10.28 -7.62 1.70
C LEU A 64 8.78 -7.38 1.45
N MET A 65 8.20 -8.05 0.45
CA MET A 65 6.77 -7.98 0.20
C MET A 65 5.94 -8.56 1.34
N ALA A 66 6.35 -9.68 1.92
CA ALA A 66 5.67 -10.29 3.07
C ALA A 66 5.70 -9.36 4.30
N VAL A 67 6.84 -8.71 4.57
CA VAL A 67 6.95 -7.71 5.65
C VAL A 67 6.03 -6.50 5.38
N GLY A 68 6.04 -5.98 4.16
CA GLY A 68 5.17 -4.86 3.77
C GLY A 68 3.68 -5.22 3.86
N ALA A 69 3.30 -6.40 3.39
CA ALA A 69 1.95 -6.91 3.49
C ALA A 69 1.54 -7.12 4.96
N GLY A 70 2.43 -7.70 5.79
CA GLY A 70 2.21 -7.87 7.22
C GLY A 70 1.97 -6.54 7.93
N PHE A 71 2.76 -5.52 7.61
CA PHE A 71 2.57 -4.16 8.13
C PHE A 71 1.22 -3.58 7.69
N ILE A 72 0.91 -3.61 6.40
CA ILE A 72 -0.38 -3.11 5.85
C ILE A 72 -1.57 -3.85 6.48
N LEU A 73 -1.45 -5.14 6.72
CA LEU A 73 -2.49 -5.95 7.35
C LEU A 73 -2.62 -5.65 8.85
N SER A 74 -1.53 -5.30 9.53
CA SER A 74 -1.54 -4.92 10.95
C SER A 74 -2.28 -3.62 11.23
N GLN A 75 -2.39 -2.71 10.24
CA GLN A 75 -3.17 -1.48 10.40
C GLN A 75 -4.69 -1.75 10.44
N PRO A 76 -5.45 -1.03 11.28
CA PRO A 76 -6.91 -1.09 11.28
C PRO A 76 -7.49 -0.79 9.88
N SER A 77 -8.48 -1.57 9.46
CA SER A 77 -9.10 -1.47 8.14
C SER A 77 -10.43 -0.70 8.12
N ARG A 78 -11.00 -0.41 9.29
CA ARG A 78 -12.26 0.30 9.48
C ARG A 78 -12.12 1.35 10.58
N ARG A 79 -12.87 2.44 10.45
CA ARG A 79 -12.98 3.48 11.48
C ARG A 79 -13.80 2.93 12.66
N PRO A 80 -13.48 3.27 13.92
CA PRO A 80 -14.26 2.86 15.10
C PRO A 80 -15.75 3.25 15.06
N ASP A 81 -16.09 4.24 14.23
CA ASP A 81 -17.36 4.95 14.11
C ASP A 81 -18.34 4.31 13.10
N GLU A 82 -17.93 3.32 12.30
CA GLU A 82 -18.82 2.47 11.49
C GLU A 82 -19.26 1.21 12.29
N ARG A 83 -20.07 1.40 13.35
CA ARG A 83 -20.83 0.30 13.99
C ARG A 83 -22.23 0.18 13.42
#